data_AF-A0A9D2X947-F1
#
_entry.id   AF-A0A9D2X947-F1
#
_cell.length_a   1.000
_cell.length_b   1.000
_cell.length_c   1.000
_cell.angle_alpha   90.00
_cell.angle_beta   90.00
_cell.angle_gamma   90.00
#
_symmetry.space_group_name_H-M   'P 1'
#
loop_
_entity.id
_entity.type
_entity.pdbx_description
1 polymer ?
#
loop_
_entity_poly.entity_id
_entity_poly.type
_entity_poly.pdbx_seq_one_letter_code
_entity_poly.pdbx_strand_id
1 'polypeptide(L)'
;MVNFEKIYQNVASQVIQRCHGAIKITKHGKIIEVYDTKRHIWSHGLAGLIIKEECRNANLKEWEFANVRNYVIRELLGKYKN
;
A
#
# COMPACT_ATOMS: atom_id res chain seq x y z
N MET A 1 14.55 2.35 -20.61
CA MET A 1 13.93 1.17 -19.95
C MET A 1 13.12 1.65 -18.77
N VAL A 2 11.87 1.20 -18.65
CA VAL A 2 11.03 1.53 -17.48
C VAL A 2 11.53 0.74 -16.29
N ASN A 3 11.87 1.43 -15.19
CA ASN A 3 12.24 0.76 -13.95
C ASN A 3 10.98 0.44 -13.15
N PHE A 4 10.52 -0.80 -13.27
CA PHE A 4 9.32 -1.30 -12.60
C PHE A 4 9.41 -1.24 -11.07
N GLU A 5 10.59 -1.44 -10.49
CA GLU A 5 10.78 -1.34 -9.03
C GLU A 5 10.47 0.06 -8.52
N LYS A 6 10.95 1.09 -9.25
CA LYS A 6 10.67 2.48 -8.91
C LYS A 6 9.18 2.81 -9.04
N ILE A 7 8.50 2.23 -10.02
CA ILE A 7 7.05 2.38 -10.17
C ILE A 7 6.33 1.75 -8.98
N TYR A 8 6.64 0.51 -8.62
CA TYR A 8 5.97 -0.16 -7.51
C TYR A 8 6.21 0.54 -6.18
N GLN A 9 7.42 1.03 -5.94
CA GLN A 9 7.75 1.81 -4.75
C GLN A 9 6.97 3.13 -4.71
N ASN A 10 6.85 3.84 -5.84
CA ASN A 10 6.06 5.06 -5.92
C ASN A 10 4.58 4.82 -5.61
N VAL A 11 3.98 3.78 -6.21
CA VAL A 11 2.58 3.42 -5.96
C VAL A 11 2.38 3.00 -4.50
N ALA A 12 3.31 2.25 -3.92
CA ALA A 12 3.26 1.90 -2.50
C ALA A 12 3.30 3.14 -1.59
N SER A 13 4.15 4.13 -1.92
CA SER A 13 4.20 5.41 -1.21
C SER A 13 2.88 6.17 -1.31
N GLN A 14 2.24 6.19 -2.49
CA GLN A 14 0.93 6.79 -2.68
C GLN A 14 -0.16 6.11 -1.83
N VAL A 15 -0.15 4.78 -1.74
CA VAL A 15 -1.06 4.03 -0.85
C VAL A 15 -0.88 4.47 0.61
N ILE A 16 0.37 4.55 1.09
CA ILE A 16 0.67 4.96 2.46
C ILE A 16 0.25 6.42 2.70
N GLN A 17 0.55 7.31 1.76
CA GLN A 17 0.15 8.72 1.81
C GLN A 17 -1.36 8.88 1.81
N ARG A 18 -2.10 8.15 0.97
CA ARG A 18 -3.56 8.15 0.97
C ARG A 18 -4.13 7.71 2.31
N CYS A 19 -3.45 6.84 3.03
CA CYS A 19 -3.88 6.46 4.36
C CYS A 19 -3.37 7.40 5.47
N HIS A 20 -2.69 8.50 5.13
CA HIS A 20 -1.94 9.35 6.07
C HIS A 20 -1.01 8.56 7.01
N GLY A 21 -0.51 7.40 6.57
CA GLY A 21 0.24 6.48 7.42
C GLY A 21 -0.59 5.78 8.51
N ALA A 22 -1.90 6.00 8.59
CA ALA A 22 -2.82 5.29 9.48
C ALA A 22 -3.15 3.90 8.93
N ILE A 23 -2.10 3.07 8.82
CA ILE A 23 -2.13 1.67 8.43
C ILE A 23 -1.61 0.85 9.60
N LYS A 24 -2.48 0.03 10.17
CA LYS A 24 -2.12 -0.90 11.25
C LYS A 24 -1.64 -2.20 10.64
N ILE A 25 -0.42 -2.60 10.97
CA ILE A 25 0.22 -3.81 10.45
C ILE A 25 0.74 -4.67 11.61
N THR A 26 0.72 -5.99 11.45
CA THR A 26 1.38 -6.90 12.39
C THR A 26 2.89 -6.93 12.17
N LYS A 27 3.65 -7.38 13.16
CA LYS A 27 5.10 -7.63 13.04
C LYS A 27 5.46 -8.59 11.90
N HIS A 28 4.53 -9.46 11.49
CA HIS A 28 4.70 -10.42 10.39
C HIS A 28 4.25 -9.87 9.03
N GLY A 29 3.89 -8.59 8.92
CA GLY A 29 3.54 -7.96 7.65
C GLY A 29 2.08 -8.09 7.22
N LYS A 30 1.19 -8.56 8.11
CA LYS A 30 -0.26 -8.59 7.82
C LYS A 30 -0.86 -7.22 8.08
N ILE A 31 -1.41 -6.57 7.05
CA ILE A 31 -2.17 -5.33 7.21
C ILE A 31 -3.52 -5.67 7.84
N ILE A 32 -3.83 -5.03 8.97
CA ILE A 32 -5.02 -5.30 9.78
C ILE A 32 -6.10 -4.26 9.50
N GLU A 33 -5.76 -2.97 9.56
CA GLU A 33 -6.70 -1.86 9.43
C GLU A 33 -6.06 -0.71 8.67
N VAL A 34 -6.88 0.04 7.94
CA VAL A 34 -6.47 1.27 7.26
C VAL A 34 -7.53 2.34 7.40
N TYR A 35 -7.08 3.59 7.52
CA TYR A 35 -7.92 4.75 7.26
C TYR A 35 -7.83 5.12 5.78
N ASP A 36 -8.95 5.21 5.07
CA ASP A 36 -8.98 5.79 3.73
C ASP A 36 -9.39 7.26 3.81
N THR A 37 -8.49 8.17 3.46
CA THR A 37 -8.79 9.61 3.46
C THR A 37 -9.77 10.02 2.39
N LYS A 38 -9.88 9.28 1.27
CA LYS A 38 -10.85 9.60 0.21
C LYS A 38 -12.28 9.27 0.63
N ARG A 39 -12.44 8.23 1.45
CA ARG A 39 -13.75 7.75 1.92
C ARG A 39 -14.08 8.18 3.35
N HIS A 40 -13.09 8.69 4.09
CA HIS A 40 -13.18 9.00 5.52
C HIS A 40 -13.66 7.80 6.37
N ILE A 41 -13.15 6.60 6.10
CA ILE A 41 -13.57 5.35 6.78
C ILE A 41 -12.36 4.59 7.31
N TRP A 42 -12.53 3.97 8.49
CA TRP A 42 -11.61 2.98 9.06
C TRP A 42 -12.17 1.57 8.84
N SER A 43 -11.35 0.64 8.33
CA SER A 43 -11.83 -0.72 8.07
C SER A 43 -10.72 -1.78 8.03
N HIS A 44 -11.06 -2.97 8.56
CA HIS A 44 -10.19 -4.14 8.67
C HIS A 44 -9.88 -4.88 7.35
N GLY A 45 -10.46 -4.44 6.22
CA GLY A 45 -10.28 -5.10 4.90
C GLY A 45 -10.00 -4.14 3.75
N LEU A 46 -10.00 -2.84 4.02
CA LEU A 46 -9.97 -1.81 2.99
C LEU A 46 -8.57 -1.65 2.34
N ALA A 47 -7.52 -2.13 3.00
CA ALA A 47 -6.14 -2.06 2.50
C ALA A 47 -5.99 -2.66 1.10
N GLY A 48 -6.60 -3.83 0.87
CA GLY A 48 -6.53 -4.51 -0.42
C GLY A 48 -7.24 -3.72 -1.53
N LEU A 49 -8.36 -3.06 -1.18
CA LEU A 49 -9.10 -2.22 -2.12
C LEU A 49 -8.33 -0.94 -2.46
N ILE A 50 -7.74 -0.28 -1.47
CA ILE A 50 -6.91 0.92 -1.69
C ILE A 50 -5.71 0.58 -2.59
N ILE A 51 -4.99 -0.51 -2.30
CA ILE A 51 -3.87 -0.95 -3.13
C ILE A 51 -4.35 -1.22 -4.56
N LYS A 52 -5.46 -1.95 -4.73
CA LYS A 52 -6.04 -2.25 -6.04
C LYS A 52 -6.41 -0.99 -6.82
N GLU A 53 -6.97 0.02 -6.15
CA GLU A 53 -7.32 1.30 -6.76
C GLU A 53 -6.09 2.08 -7.21
N GLU A 54 -5.08 2.25 -6.35
CA GLU A 54 -3.89 3.01 -6.71
C GLU A 54 -3.06 2.31 -7.80
N CYS A 55 -3.00 0.98 -7.79
CA CYS A 55 -2.39 0.23 -8.89
C CYS A 55 -3.12 0.42 -10.22
N ARG A 56 -4.46 0.44 -10.22
CA ARG A 56 -5.25 0.72 -11.42
C ARG A 56 -5.07 2.14 -11.92
N ASN A 57 -5.00 3.12 -11.02
CA ASN A 57 -4.69 4.52 -11.35
C ASN A 57 -3.30 4.64 -12.01
N ALA A 58 -2.35 3.82 -11.60
CA ALA A 58 -1.01 3.74 -12.17
C ALA A 58 -0.91 2.83 -13.42
N ASN A 59 -2.04 2.33 -13.94
CA ASN A 59 -2.13 1.45 -15.10
C ASN A 59 -1.34 0.12 -14.97
N LEU A 60 -1.22 -0.39 -13.74
CA LEU A 60 -0.59 -1.67 -13.45
C LEU A 60 -1.55 -2.83 -13.73
N LYS A 61 -0.99 -3.98 -14.12
CA LYS A 61 -1.69 -5.26 -14.28
C LYS A 61 -1.95 -5.93 -12.94
N GLU A 62 -2.99 -6.75 -12.86
CA GLU A 62 -3.40 -7.36 -11.58
C GLU A 62 -2.31 -8.25 -10.94
N TRP A 63 -1.47 -8.90 -11.75
CA TRP A 63 -0.34 -9.69 -11.24
C TRP A 63 0.74 -8.81 -10.58
N GLU A 64 0.82 -7.52 -10.90
CA GLU A 64 1.76 -6.56 -10.29
C GLU A 64 1.29 -6.08 -8.91
N PHE A 65 0.02 -6.27 -8.56
CA PHE A 65 -0.53 -5.76 -7.29
C PHE A 65 0.10 -6.44 -6.07
N ALA A 66 0.50 -7.70 -6.22
CA ALA A 66 1.22 -8.43 -5.19
C ALA A 66 2.59 -7.80 -4.90
N ASN A 67 3.28 -7.31 -5.94
CA ASN A 67 4.55 -6.62 -5.79
C ASN A 67 4.36 -5.31 -5.02
N VAL A 68 3.39 -4.48 -5.42
CA VAL A 68 3.08 -3.22 -4.73
C VAL A 68 2.72 -3.47 -3.26
N ARG A 69 1.91 -4.50 -2.96
CA ARG A 69 1.59 -4.89 -1.58
C ARG A 69 2.86 -5.20 -0.77
N ASN A 70 3.80 -5.95 -1.34
CA ASN A 70 5.06 -6.26 -0.67
C ASN A 70 5.87 -4.99 -0.37
N TYR A 71 5.90 -4.03 -1.30
CA TYR A 71 6.53 -2.73 -1.07
C TYR A 71 5.83 -1.95 0.05
N VAL A 72 4.50 -1.90 0.08
CA VAL A 72 3.75 -1.26 1.18
C VAL A 72 4.12 -1.88 2.53
N ILE A 73 4.14 -3.22 2.62
CA ILE A 73 4.53 -3.92 3.85
C ILE A 73 5.97 -3.61 4.23
N ARG A 74 6.90 -3.62 3.27
CA ARG A 74 8.32 -3.34 3.49
C ARG A 74 8.55 -1.92 3.99
N GLU A 75 7.88 -0.93 3.41
CA GLU A 75 7.96 0.47 3.82
C GLU A 75 7.40 0.66 5.24
N LEU A 76 6.27 0.02 5.57
CA LEU A 76 5.67 0.09 6.90
C LEU A 76 6.51 -0.61 7.98
N LEU A 77 7.07 -1.79 7.68
CA LEU A 77 7.94 -2.52 8.61
C LEU A 77 9.33 -1.89 8.71
N GLY A 78 9.85 -1.31 7.64
CA GLY A 78 11.11 -0.57 7.62
C GLY A 78 11.06 0.66 8.53
N LYS A 79 9.91 1.36 8.55
CA LYS A 79 9.66 2.44 9.52
C LYS A 79 9.61 1.97 10.98
N TYR A 80 9.28 0.71 11.25
CA TYR A 80 9.18 0.16 12.60
C TYR A 80 10.54 -0.25 13.21
N LYS A 81 11.61 -0.26 12.39
CA LYS A 81 12.96 -0.66 12.81
C LYS A 81 13.92 0.51 13.09
N ASN A 82 13.47 1.76 12.96
CA ASN A 82 14.23 2.97 13.32
C ASN A 82 13.62 3.66 14.52
#